data_AF-A0A842R4W7-F1
#
_entry.id   AF-A0A842R4W7-F1
#
_cell.length_a   1.000
_cell.length_b   1.000
_cell.length_c   1.000
_cell.angle_alpha   90.00
_cell.angle_beta   90.00
_cell.angle_gamma   90.00
#
_symmetry.space_group_name_H-M   'P 1'
#
loop_
_entity.id
_entity.type
_entity.pdbx_description
1 polymer ?
#
loop_
_entity_poly.entity_id
_entity_poly.type
_entity_poly.pdbx_seq_one_letter_code
_entity_poly.pdbx_strand_id
1 'polypeptide(L)'
;LGSCPKCKKHELVLVTLRNKKRFVSCNGRNSKSCDVTLPITQKGRIYKTGKTCPHCGYPIVKRVSRGKSPWIFCVNWSKCPGNAGRKTSGDNK
;
A
#
# COMPACT_ATOMS: atom_id res chain seq x y z
N LEU A 1 -3.43 3.30 7.90
CA LEU A 1 -2.91 1.98 7.47
C LEU A 1 -1.74 1.52 8.33
N GLY A 2 -1.11 2.43 9.07
CA GLY A 2 0.04 2.17 9.93
C GLY A 2 1.04 3.31 9.78
N SER A 3 2.08 3.31 10.62
CA SER A 3 3.13 4.32 10.57
C SER A 3 3.91 4.26 9.26
N CYS A 4 4.31 5.43 8.75
CA CYS A 4 5.15 5.54 7.57
C CYS A 4 6.59 5.17 7.93
N PRO A 5 7.21 4.16 7.29
CA PRO A 5 8.59 3.77 7.60
C PRO A 5 9.63 4.81 7.17
N LYS A 6 9.30 5.70 6.24
CA LYS A 6 10.23 6.73 5.73
C LYS A 6 10.41 7.88 6.71
N CYS A 7 9.31 8.48 7.16
CA CYS A 7 9.38 9.62 8.09
C CYS A 7 9.20 9.23 9.56
N LYS A 8 8.68 8.04 9.87
CA LYS A 8 8.37 7.50 11.21
C LYS A 8 7.50 8.40 12.11
N LYS A 9 7.08 9.57 11.63
CA LYS A 9 6.32 10.60 12.35
C LYS A 9 4.84 10.61 12.00
N HIS A 10 4.50 10.18 10.79
CA HIS A 10 3.14 10.26 10.26
C HIS A 10 2.63 8.88 9.83
N GLU A 11 1.32 8.76 9.69
CA GLU A 11 0.67 7.54 9.24
C GLU A 11 0.46 7.52 7.72
N LEU A 12 0.45 6.31 7.17
CA LEU A 12 0.02 6.02 5.81
C LEU A 12 -1.51 5.98 5.75
N VAL A 13 -2.09 6.77 4.86
CA VAL A 13 -3.53 6.89 4.63
C VAL A 13 -3.88 6.40 3.23
N LEU A 14 -5.09 5.86 3.10
CA LEU A 14 -5.65 5.49 1.80
C LEU A 14 -6.35 6.71 1.21
N VAL A 15 -5.83 7.21 0.10
CA VAL A 15 -6.39 8.35 -0.62
C VAL A 15 -7.15 7.83 -1.83
N THR A 16 -8.33 8.39 -2.05
CA THR A 16 -9.16 8.12 -3.23
C THR A 16 -9.41 9.44 -3.94
N LEU A 17 -9.01 9.53 -5.20
CA LEU A 17 -9.24 10.68 -6.06
C LEU A 17 -10.66 10.67 -6.63
N ARG A 18 -11.09 11.84 -7.15
CA ARG A 18 -12.37 12.01 -7.84
C ARG A 18 -12.55 11.06 -9.02
N ASN A 19 -11.48 10.77 -9.76
CA ASN A 19 -11.48 9.81 -10.86
C ASN A 19 -11.47 8.33 -10.40
N LYS A 20 -11.82 8.06 -9.13
CA LYS A 20 -11.82 6.74 -8.50
C LYS A 20 -10.45 6.08 -8.40
N LYS A 21 -9.35 6.76 -8.78
CA LYS A 21 -7.99 6.26 -8.57
C LYS A 21 -7.63 6.27 -7.09
N ARG A 22 -7.05 5.18 -6.61
CA ARG A 22 -6.69 4.96 -5.21
C ARG A 22 -5.19 4.78 -5.10
N PHE A 23 -4.62 5.38 -4.07
CA PHE A 23 -3.22 5.22 -3.70
C PHE A 23 -3.05 5.38 -2.20
N VAL A 24 -1.95 4.85 -1.68
CA VAL A 24 -1.55 5.02 -0.30
C VAL A 24 -0.51 6.13 -0.22
N SER A 25 -0.70 7.01 0.75
CA SER A 25 0.01 8.28 0.85
C SER A 25 0.37 8.52 2.32
N CYS A 26 1.57 9.04 2.59
CA CYS A 26 1.89 9.53 3.92
C CYS A 26 1.11 10.82 4.22
N ASN A 27 0.48 10.91 5.39
CA ASN A 27 -0.28 12.08 5.80
C ASN A 27 0.59 13.35 5.84
N GLY A 28 1.84 13.21 6.30
CA GLY A 28 2.82 14.30 6.33
C GLY A 28 3.59 14.50 5.02
N ARG A 29 3.04 14.12 3.86
CA ARG A 29 3.73 14.38 2.58
C ARG A 29 3.96 15.85 2.29
N ASN A 30 3.13 16.71 2.88
CA ASN A 30 3.29 18.16 2.71
C ASN A 30 4.54 18.70 3.43
N SER A 31 5.18 17.89 4.27
CA SER A 31 6.47 18.20 4.88
C SER A 31 7.61 17.78 3.95
N LYS A 32 8.65 18.61 3.82
CA LYS A 32 9.86 18.34 3.01
C LYS A 32 10.58 17.01 3.34
N SER A 33 10.18 16.32 4.41
CA SER A 33 10.79 15.09 4.91
C SER A 33 10.13 13.79 4.38
N CYS A 34 9.02 13.85 3.65
CA CYS A 34 8.32 12.64 3.20
C CYS A 34 7.55 12.83 1.88
N ASP A 35 7.75 11.93 0.92
CA ASP A 35 7.12 11.96 -0.42
C ASP A 35 6.46 10.61 -0.79
N VAL A 36 6.30 9.71 0.17
CA VAL A 36 5.86 8.32 -0.04
C VAL A 36 4.46 8.25 -0.68
N THR A 37 4.42 7.87 -1.96
CA THR A 37 3.21 7.57 -2.75
C THR A 37 3.28 6.15 -3.27
N LEU A 38 2.28 5.33 -2.96
CA LEU A 38 2.25 3.92 -3.36
C LEU A 38 0.94 3.61 -4.11
N PRO A 39 1.00 3.06 -5.33
CA PRO A 39 -0.21 2.64 -6.03
C PRO A 39 -0.86 1.46 -5.32
N ILE A 40 -2.19 1.48 -5.20
CA ILE A 40 -2.94 0.39 -4.57
C ILE A 40 -4.11 -0.04 -5.47
N THR A 41 -4.66 -1.22 -5.18
CA THR A 41 -5.77 -1.81 -5.92
C THR A 41 -6.96 -0.85 -5.98
N GLN A 42 -7.50 -0.65 -7.18
CA GLN A 42 -8.64 0.25 -7.40
C GLN A 42 -9.95 -0.31 -6.82
N LYS A 43 -10.07 -1.64 -6.70
CA LYS A 43 -11.28 -2.33 -6.26
C LYS A 43 -11.09 -3.05 -4.93
N GLY A 44 -12.17 -3.17 -4.17
CA GLY A 44 -12.21 -3.86 -2.87
C GLY A 44 -11.99 -2.92 -1.67
N ARG A 45 -12.30 -3.40 -0.47
CA ARG A 45 -12.07 -2.70 0.80
C ARG A 45 -10.72 -3.12 1.36
N ILE A 46 -9.93 -2.14 1.81
CA ILE A 46 -8.61 -2.36 2.39
C ILE A 46 -8.74 -2.28 3.91
N TYR A 47 -8.26 -3.30 4.61
CA TYR A 47 -8.22 -3.39 6.06
C TYR A 47 -6.77 -3.44 6.54
N LYS A 48 -6.51 -2.79 7.67
CA LYS A 48 -5.22 -2.87 8.38
C LYS A 48 -5.09 -4.25 9.02
N THR A 49 -3.95 -4.92 8.84
CA THR A 49 -3.68 -6.20 9.51
C THR A 49 -2.83 -6.05 10.77
N GLY A 50 -2.28 -4.85 11.01
CA GLY A 50 -1.37 -4.58 12.13
C GLY A 50 0.04 -5.16 11.96
N LYS A 51 0.29 -5.92 10.89
CA LYS A 51 1.60 -6.51 10.62
C LYS A 51 2.43 -5.58 9.74
N THR A 52 3.74 -5.56 9.98
CA THR A 52 4.71 -4.85 9.16
C THR A 52 5.48 -5.83 8.28
N CYS A 53 5.75 -5.46 7.03
CA CYS A 53 6.53 -6.29 6.12
C CYS A 53 7.99 -6.33 6.57
N PRO A 54 8.59 -7.51 6.79
CA PRO A 54 9.97 -7.63 7.26
C PRO A 54 11.00 -7.19 6.20
N HIS A 55 10.63 -7.17 4.92
CA HIS A 55 11.55 -6.86 3.82
C HIS A 55 11.67 -5.37 3.50
N CYS A 56 10.57 -4.62 3.60
CA CYS A 56 10.55 -3.19 3.25
C CYS A 56 10.06 -2.27 4.37
N GLY A 57 9.63 -2.81 5.51
CA GLY A 57 9.15 -2.03 6.65
C GLY A 57 7.79 -1.37 6.46
N TYR A 58 7.10 -1.61 5.34
CA TYR A 58 5.76 -1.09 5.09
C TYR A 58 4.67 -1.97 5.71
N PRO A 59 3.50 -1.41 6.09
CA PRO A 59 2.42 -2.20 6.65
C PRO A 59 1.86 -3.19 5.62
N ILE A 60 1.45 -4.34 6.12
CA ILE A 60 0.69 -5.34 5.40
C ILE A 60 -0.79 -4.98 5.51
N VAL A 61 -1.52 -5.15 4.40
CA VAL A 61 -2.94 -4.86 4.32
C VAL A 61 -3.72 -6.06 3.79
N LYS A 62 -4.99 -6.14 4.16
CA LYS A 62 -5.93 -7.16 3.68
C LYS A 62 -6.95 -6.50 2.78
N ARG A 63 -6.98 -6.87 1.51
CA ARG A 63 -8.05 -6.49 0.58
C ARG A 63 -9.15 -7.53 0.59
N VAL A 64 -10.37 -7.09 0.84
CA VAL A 64 -11.59 -7.89 0.73
C VAL A 64 -12.41 -7.37 -0.45
N SER A 65 -12.84 -8.26 -1.33
CA SER A 65 -13.72 -7.94 -2.45
C SER A 65 -14.85 -8.95 -2.48
N ARG A 66 -16.05 -8.52 -2.87
CA ARG A 66 -17.19 -9.43 -3.02
C ARG A 66 -16.86 -10.51 -4.05
N GLY A 67 -17.11 -11.77 -3.72
CA GLY A 67 -16.88 -12.91 -4.61
C GLY A 67 -15.41 -13.30 -4.84
N LYS A 68 -14.45 -12.76 -4.07
CA LYS A 68 -13.04 -13.19 -4.12
C LYS A 68 -12.49 -13.41 -2.72
N SER A 69 -11.62 -14.41 -2.57
CA SER A 69 -10.92 -14.65 -1.32
C SER A 69 -10.14 -13.41 -0.88
N PRO A 70 -10.12 -13.11 0.44
CA PRO A 70 -9.34 -11.99 0.96
C PRO A 70 -7.87 -12.13 0.59
N TRP A 71 -7.30 -11.05 0.07
CA TRP A 71 -5.90 -11.01 -0.34
C TRP A 71 -5.08 -10.20 0.63
N ILE A 72 -4.07 -10.82 1.24
CA ILE A 72 -3.14 -10.17 2.17
C ILE A 72 -1.84 -9.87 1.43
N PHE A 73 -1.42 -8.61 1.39
CA PHE A 73 -0.23 -8.17 0.66
C PHE A 73 0.42 -6.95 1.31
N CYS A 74 1.69 -6.73 1.01
CA CYS A 74 2.42 -5.53 1.43
C CYS A 74 1.87 -4.30 0.69
N VAL A 75 1.66 -3.18 1.38
CA VAL A 75 1.16 -1.96 0.72
C VAL A 75 2.13 -1.43 -0.36
N ASN A 76 3.44 -1.68 -0.20
CA ASN A 76 4.48 -1.37 -1.19
C ASN A 76 4.75 -2.57 -2.11
N TRP A 77 3.72 -3.23 -2.63
CA TRP A 77 3.87 -4.49 -3.38
C TRP A 77 4.74 -4.37 -4.64
N SER A 78 4.75 -3.21 -5.31
CA SER A 78 5.52 -3.01 -6.55
C SER A 78 7.03 -2.88 -6.34
N LYS A 79 7.48 -2.39 -5.18
CA LYS A 79 8.91 -2.21 -4.85
C LYS A 79 9.35 -3.02 -3.62
N CYS A 80 8.53 -3.97 -3.17
CA CYS A 80 8.88 -4.81 -2.03
C CYS A 80 9.81 -5.95 -2.47
N PRO A 81 11.01 -6.10 -1.86
CA PRO A 81 11.92 -7.20 -2.20
C PRO A 81 11.32 -8.57 -1.89
N GLY A 82 10.44 -8.67 -0.90
CA GLY A 82 9.70 -9.90 -0.59
C GLY A 82 8.67 -10.31 -1.65
N ASN A 83 8.40 -9.46 -2.65
CA ASN A 83 7.52 -9.78 -3.77
C ASN A 83 8.28 -10.32 -5.00
N ALA A 84 9.63 -10.38 -4.96
CA ALA A 84 10.47 -10.83 -6.07
C ALA A 84 10.16 -12.27 -6.55
N GLY A 85 9.47 -13.08 -5.74
CA GLY A 85 9.02 -14.42 -6.11
C GLY A 85 7.61 -14.52 -6.71
N ARG A 86 6.81 -13.45 -6.70
CA ARG A 86 5.48 -13.43 -7.33
C ARG A 86 5.55 -12.62 -8.61
N LYS A 87 5.95 -13.27 -9.72
CA LYS A 87 5.80 -12.70 -11.07
C LYS A 87 4.33 -12.33 -11.29
N THR A 88 3.98 -11.06 -11.12
CA THR A 88 2.73 -10.52 -11.64
C THR A 88 2.91 -10.39 -13.14
N SER A 89 2.45 -11.38 -13.89
CA SER A 89 2.16 -11.21 -15.31
C SER A 89 1.14 -10.07 -15.45
N GLY A 90 1.45 -9.07 -16.26
CA GLY A 90 0.50 -8.06 -16.72
C GLY A 90 0.77 -6.65 -16.20
N ASP A 91 1.41 -5.85 -17.04
CA ASP A 91 0.97 -4.52 -17.51
C ASP A 91 2.17 -3.87 -18.21
N ASN A 92 2.39 -4.26 -19.48
CA ASN A 92 3.34 -3.59 -20.37
C ASN A 92 2.57 -2.57 -21.22
N LYS A 93 2.91 -1.30 -20.98
CA LYS A 93 2.98 -0.16 -21.91
C LYS A 93 1.81 0.11 -22.88
#